data_AF-A0A382WQ06-F1
#
_entry.id   AF-A0A382WQ06-F1
#
_cell.length_a   1.000
_cell.length_b   1.000
_cell.length_c   1.000
_cell.angle_alpha   90.00
_cell.angle_beta   90.00
_cell.angle_gamma   90.00
#
_symmetry.space_group_name_H-M   'P 1'
#
loop_
_entity.id
_entity.type
_entity.pdbx_description
1 polymer ?
#
loop_
_entity_poly.entity_id
_entity_poly.type
_entity_poly.pdbx_seq_one_letter_code
_entity_poly.pdbx_strand_id
1 'polypeptide(L)'
;MARGSRRDDLEAVTLRIPVSRPVGDLPRVGLASLLRIHRIKPSEIGDLASSVQEMAGKMAAAGSDVVIDYWVSDAEVAIDVTGDGRTLRISAPRS
;
A
#
# COMPACT_ATOMS: atom_id res chain seq x y z
N MET A 1 22.28 5.93 7.63
CA MET A 1 21.13 5.29 8.32
C MET A 1 20.30 6.39 8.98
N ALA A 2 19.14 6.74 8.42
CA ALA A 2 18.19 7.70 9.02
C ALA A 2 16.84 7.73 8.26
N ARG A 3 16.16 6.58 8.12
CA ARG A 3 14.75 6.53 7.62
C ARG A 3 13.74 6.04 8.66
N GLY A 4 14.19 5.60 9.84
CA GLY A 4 13.31 5.07 10.89
C GLY A 4 12.52 6.14 11.65
N SER A 5 13.15 7.27 12.00
CA SER A 5 12.60 8.23 12.96
C SER A 5 11.39 9.06 12.52
N ARG A 6 11.00 9.06 11.23
CA ARG A 6 9.83 9.81 10.74
C ARG A 6 8.55 8.96 10.65
N ARG A 7 8.66 7.64 10.84
CA ARG A 7 7.56 6.68 10.61
C ARG A 7 6.94 6.13 11.89
N ASP A 8 7.56 6.34 13.05
CA ASP A 8 7.05 5.82 14.33
C ASP A 8 5.72 6.50 14.74
N ASP A 9 5.42 7.68 14.18
CA ASP A 9 4.16 8.41 14.41
C ASP A 9 3.10 8.16 13.31
N LEU A 10 3.39 7.34 12.29
CA LEU A 10 2.45 7.06 11.21
C LEU A 10 1.70 5.76 11.46
N GLU A 11 0.37 5.81 11.38
CA GLU A 11 -0.45 4.60 11.39
C GLU A 11 -0.12 3.75 10.15
N ALA A 12 0.39 2.56 10.42
CA ALA A 12 0.86 1.61 9.42
C ALA A 12 0.02 0.34 9.46
N VAL A 13 -0.48 -0.09 8.31
CA VAL A 13 -1.12 -1.40 8.14
C VAL A 13 -0.28 -2.20 7.18
N THR A 14 0.06 -3.42 7.55
CA THR A 14 0.80 -4.34 6.69
C THR A 14 -0.10 -5.48 6.23
N LEU A 15 -0.24 -5.66 4.92
CA LEU A 15 -0.83 -6.82 4.30
C LEU A 15 0.28 -7.73 3.76
N ARG A 16 0.30 -9.00 4.17
CA ARG A 16 1.23 -10.01 3.66
C ARG A 16 0.47 -11.05 2.85
N ILE A 17 0.87 -11.23 1.60
CA ILE A 17 0.26 -12.14 0.64
C ILE A 17 1.30 -13.19 0.24
N PRO A 18 1.11 -14.46 0.62
CA PRO A 18 2.01 -15.51 0.16
C PRO A 18 1.78 -15.81 -1.32
N VAL A 19 2.84 -16.07 -2.07
CA VAL A 19 2.79 -16.42 -3.50
C VAL A 19 1.89 -17.63 -3.77
N SER A 20 1.82 -18.56 -2.82
CA SER A 20 0.99 -19.76 -2.90
C SER A 20 -0.52 -19.48 -2.86
N ARG A 21 -0.94 -18.27 -2.47
CA ARG A 21 -2.34 -17.88 -2.36
C ARG A 21 -2.54 -16.45 -2.85
N PRO A 22 -2.64 -16.24 -4.17
CA PRO A 22 -2.97 -14.92 -4.71
C PRO A 22 -4.35 -14.50 -4.21
N VAL A 23 -4.40 -13.35 -3.56
CA VAL A 23 -5.64 -12.76 -3.05
C VAL A 23 -5.94 -11.52 -3.87
N GLY A 24 -6.81 -11.69 -4.88
CA GLY A 24 -7.14 -10.72 -5.93
C GLY A 24 -7.28 -9.28 -5.45
N ASP A 25 -8.49 -8.84 -5.10
CA ASP A 25 -8.76 -7.44 -4.74
C ASP A 25 -8.38 -7.04 -3.31
N LEU A 26 -7.76 -7.95 -2.53
CA LEU A 26 -7.44 -7.70 -1.12
C LEU A 26 -6.56 -6.45 -0.92
N PRO A 27 -5.58 -6.14 -1.80
CA PRO A 27 -4.86 -4.88 -1.73
C PRO A 27 -5.75 -3.63 -1.79
N ARG A 28 -6.82 -3.66 -2.60
CA ARG A 28 -7.79 -2.56 -2.72
C ARG A 28 -8.69 -2.48 -1.50
N VAL A 29 -9.11 -3.63 -0.97
CA VAL A 29 -9.94 -3.70 0.25
C VAL A 29 -9.18 -3.15 1.46
N GLY A 30 -7.89 -3.49 1.59
CA GLY A 30 -7.02 -2.95 2.64
C GLY A 30 -6.92 -1.43 2.56
N LEU A 31 -6.66 -0.89 1.37
CA LEU A 31 -6.63 0.56 1.16
C LEU A 31 -7.98 1.22 1.46
N ALA A 32 -9.09 0.69 0.92
CA ALA A 32 -10.42 1.27 1.14
C ALA A 32 -10.79 1.32 2.63
N SER A 33 -10.40 0.30 3.40
CA SER A 33 -10.62 0.24 4.85
C SER A 33 -9.86 1.36 5.57
N LEU A 34 -8.60 1.58 5.20
CA LEU A 34 -7.78 2.67 5.73
C LEU A 34 -8.36 4.05 5.42
N LEU A 35 -8.74 4.31 4.17
CA LEU A 35 -9.37 5.57 3.79
C LEU A 35 -10.64 5.83 4.60
N ARG A 36 -11.43 4.78 4.85
CA ARG A 36 -12.65 4.87 5.65
C ARG A 36 -12.36 5.27 7.10
N ILE A 37 -11.33 4.68 7.72
CA ILE A 37 -10.88 4.98 9.09
C ILE A 37 -10.45 6.45 9.18
N HIS A 38 -9.63 6.91 8.23
CA HIS A 38 -9.12 8.28 8.19
C HIS A 38 -10.09 9.30 7.57
N ARG A 39 -11.31 8.88 7.21
CA ARG A 39 -12.36 9.71 6.57
C ARG A 39 -11.90 10.41 5.27
N ILE A 40 -11.02 9.77 4.51
CA ILE A 40 -10.52 10.23 3.21
C ILE A 40 -11.48 9.74 2.12
N LYS A 41 -11.94 10.62 1.23
CA LYS A 41 -12.77 10.17 0.09
C LYS A 41 -11.88 9.50 -0.97
N PRO A 42 -12.33 8.41 -1.60
CA PRO A 42 -11.57 7.78 -2.68
C PRO A 42 -11.20 8.73 -3.84
N SER A 43 -12.04 9.74 -4.10
CA SER A 43 -11.76 10.77 -5.12
C SER A 43 -10.55 11.65 -4.80
N GLU A 44 -10.15 11.76 -3.53
CA GLU A 44 -8.99 12.57 -3.10
C GLU A 44 -7.65 11.91 -3.44
N ILE A 45 -7.63 10.59 -3.63
CA ILE A 45 -6.40 9.81 -3.85
C ILE A 45 -6.25 9.29 -5.28
N GLY A 46 -7.14 9.72 -6.19
CA GLY A 46 -7.09 9.37 -7.61
C GLY A 46 -6.98 7.86 -7.88
N ASP A 47 -6.00 7.48 -8.70
CA ASP A 47 -5.82 6.11 -9.17
C ASP A 47 -5.06 5.19 -8.21
N LEU A 48 -4.76 5.65 -6.98
CA LEU A 48 -3.91 4.92 -6.03
C LEU A 48 -4.38 3.47 -5.79
N ALA A 49 -5.69 3.25 -5.73
CA ALA A 49 -6.28 1.92 -5.57
C ALA A 49 -6.03 1.01 -6.79
N SER A 50 -6.08 1.55 -8.00
CA SER A 50 -5.78 0.79 -9.22
C SER A 50 -4.28 0.53 -9.33
N SER A 51 -3.43 1.51 -8.99
CA SER A 51 -1.97 1.37 -9.05
C SER A 51 -1.43 0.34 -8.05
N VAL A 52 -1.93 0.31 -6.81
CA VAL A 52 -1.50 -0.71 -5.83
C VAL A 52 -1.90 -2.12 -6.27
N GLN A 53 -3.11 -2.26 -6.83
CA GLN A 53 -3.60 -3.55 -7.34
C GLN A 53 -2.73 -4.06 -8.48
N GLU A 54 -2.44 -3.22 -9.47
CA GLU A 54 -1.61 -3.57 -10.61
C GLU A 54 -0.19 -3.94 -10.16
N MET A 55 0.38 -3.19 -9.23
CA MET A 55 1.74 -3.42 -8.74
C MET A 55 1.87 -4.71 -7.93
N ALA A 56 0.95 -4.94 -7.00
CA ALA A 56 0.89 -6.19 -6.25
C ALA A 56 0.67 -7.39 -7.17
N GLY A 57 -0.20 -7.24 -8.19
CA GLY A 57 -0.43 -8.27 -9.20
C GLY A 57 0.83 -8.60 -10.01
N LYS A 58 1.58 -7.59 -10.45
CA LYS A 58 2.86 -7.80 -11.16
C LYS A 58 3.90 -8.52 -10.29
N MET A 59 4.01 -8.17 -9.01
CA MET A 59 4.95 -8.83 -8.10
C MET A 59 4.54 -10.28 -7.78
N ALA A 60 3.26 -10.53 -7.57
CA ALA A 60 2.74 -11.87 -7.35
C ALA A 60 2.93 -12.75 -8.61
N ALA A 61 2.70 -12.21 -9.81
CA ALA A 61 2.92 -12.91 -11.08
C ALA A 61 4.39 -13.27 -11.32
N ALA A 62 5.33 -12.55 -10.71
CA ALA A 62 6.76 -12.87 -10.72
C ALA A 62 7.12 -14.02 -9.75
N GLY A 63 6.15 -14.62 -9.07
CA GLY A 63 6.39 -15.76 -8.18
C GLY A 63 6.92 -15.38 -6.80
N SER A 64 6.75 -14.13 -6.37
CA SER A 64 7.19 -13.64 -5.07
C SER A 64 6.05 -13.47 -4.08
N ASP A 65 6.35 -13.68 -2.79
CA ASP A 65 5.50 -13.14 -1.73
C ASP A 65 5.43 -11.61 -1.85
N VAL A 66 4.26 -11.06 -1.56
CA VAL A 66 4.01 -9.61 -1.64
C VAL A 66 3.71 -9.09 -0.25
N VAL A 67 4.44 -8.05 0.16
CA VAL A 67 4.19 -7.28 1.37
C VAL A 67 3.74 -5.89 0.95
N ILE A 68 2.63 -5.41 1.50
CA ILE A 68 2.09 -4.08 1.22
C ILE A 68 2.00 -3.34 2.55
N ASP A 69 2.78 -2.28 2.69
CA ASP A 69 2.72 -1.39 3.83
C ASP A 69 1.98 -0.12 3.42
N TYR A 70 0.81 0.08 4.02
CA TYR A 70 0.00 1.28 3.83
C TYR A 70 0.31 2.29 4.95
N TRP A 71 0.44 3.55 4.56
CA TRP A 71 0.79 4.66 5.44
C TRP A 71 -0.17 5.80 5.20
N VAL A 72 -0.72 6.36 6.27
CA VAL A 72 -1.50 7.60 6.18
C VAL A 72 -0.88 8.64 7.10
N SER A 73 -0.64 9.81 6.54
CA SER A 73 -0.19 11.01 7.25
C SER A 73 -1.13 12.16 6.91
N ASP A 74 -0.98 13.32 7.56
CA ASP A 74 -1.74 14.52 7.18
C ASP A 74 -1.41 15.04 5.78
N ALA A 75 -0.23 14.73 5.25
CA ALA A 75 0.23 15.24 3.95
C ALA A 75 -0.03 14.29 2.77
N GLU A 76 -0.01 12.97 3.01
CA GLU A 76 -0.15 11.98 1.95
C GLU A 76 -0.68 10.63 2.46
N VAL A 77 -1.26 9.87 1.53
CA VAL A 77 -1.41 8.42 1.63
C VAL A 77 -0.31 7.78 0.80
N ALA A 78 0.51 6.94 1.43
CA ALA A 78 1.61 6.26 0.77
C ALA A 78 1.51 4.75 0.93
N ILE A 79 1.98 4.02 -0.08
CA ILE A 79 1.95 2.56 -0.11
C ILE A 79 3.31 2.08 -0.60
N ASP A 80 4.00 1.31 0.23
CA ASP A 80 5.19 0.58 -0.15
C ASP A 80 4.78 -0.85 -0.50
N VAL A 81 5.11 -1.30 -1.72
CA VAL A 81 4.88 -2.67 -2.20
C VAL A 81 6.23 -3.36 -2.34
N THR A 82 6.46 -4.39 -1.54
CA THR A 82 7.70 -5.17 -1.51
C THR A 82 7.45 -6.58 -2.04
N GLY A 83 8.34 -7.02 -2.92
CA GLY A 83 8.34 -8.36 -3.53
C GLY A 83 9.53 -8.47 -4.47
N ASP A 84 9.99 -9.69 -4.74
CA ASP A 84 11.12 -9.93 -5.65
C ASP A 84 12.40 -9.15 -5.24
N GLY A 85 12.68 -9.07 -3.94
CA GLY A 85 13.85 -8.37 -3.39
C GLY A 85 13.84 -6.84 -3.55
N ARG A 86 12.78 -6.25 -4.10
CA ARG A 86 12.64 -4.81 -4.32
C ARG A 86 11.42 -4.24 -3.59
N THR A 87 11.47 -2.94 -3.33
CA THR A 87 10.35 -2.16 -2.79
C THR A 87 10.04 -1.01 -3.73
N LEU A 88 8.79 -0.89 -4.14
CA LEU A 88 8.27 0.21 -4.95
C LEU A 88 7.31 1.04 -4.12
N ARG A 89 7.31 2.36 -4.29
CA ARG A 89 6.41 3.27 -3.58
C ARG A 89 5.44 3.94 -4.54
N ILE A 90 4.20 4.04 -4.11
CA ILE A 90 3.16 4.86 -4.73
C ILE A 90 2.59 5.77 -3.64
N SER A 91 2.34 7.03 -3.93
CA SER A 91 1.64 7.90 -2.99
C SER A 91 0.73 8.89 -3.70
N ALA A 92 -0.25 9.36 -2.94
CA ALA A 92 -1.15 10.43 -3.34
C ALA A 92 -1.14 11.52 -2.25
N PRO A 93 -0.96 12.80 -2.62
CA PRO A 93 -1.06 13.89 -1.66
C PRO A 93 -2.48 13.99 -1.13
N ARG A 94 -2.61 14.41 0.12
CA ARG A 94 -3.89 14.80 0.72
C ARG A 94 -4.13 16.28 0.44
N SER A 95 -5.39 16.63 0.17
CA SER A 95 -5.84 18.01 -0.10
C SER A 95 -6.59 18.60 1.07
#